data_AF-A0A9X9F0J2-F1
#
_entry.id   AF-A0A9X9F0J2-F1
#
_cell.length_a   1.000
_cell.length_b   1.000
_cell.length_c   1.000
_cell.angle_alpha   90.00
_cell.angle_beta   90.00
_cell.angle_gamma   90.00
#
_symmetry.space_group_name_H-M   'P 1'
#
loop_
_entity.id
_entity.type
_entity.pdbx_description
1 polymer ?
#
loop_
_entity_poly.entity_id
_entity_poly.type
_entity_poly.pdbx_seq_one_letter_code
_entity_poly.pdbx_strand_id
1 'polypeptide(L)'
;LASGGVIHSAGPGGALIAYAAIGIMVYFLMTSLAELAAYMPVTGSFSTYATKFVDPSLGFALGWNYWYNWAITIAAELAAVTLIMKFWFPDTPSLIWSGLCLA
;
A
#
# COMPACT_ATOMS: atom_id res chain seq x y z
N LEU A 1 -12.40 -4.19 -4.06
CA LEU A 1 -13.34 -4.46 -2.93
C LEU A 1 -13.48 -3.29 -1.96
N ALA A 2 -12.42 -2.56 -1.61
CA ALA A 2 -12.48 -1.51 -0.57
C ALA A 2 -13.34 -0.28 -0.95
N SER A 3 -13.26 0.22 -2.20
CA SER A 3 -13.90 1.49 -2.59
C SER A 3 -15.42 1.51 -2.46
N GLY A 4 -16.11 0.38 -2.61
CA GLY A 4 -17.57 0.31 -2.45
C GLY A 4 -18.03 0.46 -1.00
N GLY A 5 -17.24 -0.06 -0.05
CA GLY A 5 -17.58 0.00 1.38
C GLY A 5 -17.40 1.39 1.99
N VAL A 6 -16.35 2.11 1.61
CA VAL A 6 -16.10 3.48 2.10
C VAL A 6 -17.13 4.49 1.59
N ILE A 7 -17.63 4.34 0.37
CA ILE A 7 -18.70 5.20 -0.16
C ILE A 7 -20.02 4.93 0.58
N HIS A 8 -20.29 3.65 0.92
CA HIS A 8 -21.48 3.25 1.67
C HIS A 8 -21.46 3.71 3.14
N SER A 9 -20.29 3.70 3.81
CA SER A 9 -20.18 4.04 5.24
C SER A 9 -19.92 5.53 5.53
N ALA A 10 -19.12 6.21 4.70
CA ALA A 10 -18.76 7.62 4.93
C ALA A 10 -19.62 8.62 4.14
N GLY A 11 -20.44 8.14 3.20
CA GLY A 11 -21.19 8.96 2.26
C GLY A 11 -20.30 9.64 1.20
N PRO A 12 -20.87 10.10 0.08
CA PRO A 12 -20.09 10.68 -1.02
C PRO A 12 -19.33 11.96 -0.61
N GLY A 13 -19.90 12.76 0.30
CA GLY A 13 -19.23 13.96 0.83
C GLY A 13 -18.07 13.65 1.78
N GLY A 14 -18.23 12.68 2.68
CA GLY A 14 -17.18 12.28 3.63
C GLY A 14 -16.00 11.60 2.94
N ALA A 15 -16.27 10.80 1.91
CA ALA A 15 -15.24 10.19 1.08
C ALA A 15 -14.39 11.23 0.33
N LEU A 16 -15.00 12.29 -0.21
CA LEU A 16 -14.29 13.37 -0.90
C LEU A 16 -13.41 14.19 0.06
N ILE A 17 -13.93 14.53 1.24
CA ILE A 17 -13.16 15.29 2.24
C ILE A 17 -11.98 14.45 2.75
N ALA A 18 -12.20 13.17 3.04
CA ALA A 18 -11.12 12.26 3.46
C ALA A 18 -10.06 12.13 2.35
N TYR A 19 -10.47 12.01 1.09
CA TYR A 19 -9.55 11.95 -0.04
C TYR A 19 -8.73 13.23 -0.20
N ALA A 20 -9.36 14.39 -0.09
CA ALA A 20 -8.68 15.69 -0.17
C ALA A 20 -7.68 15.89 1.00
N ALA A 21 -8.08 15.53 2.23
CA ALA A 21 -7.22 15.65 3.40
C ALA A 21 -5.97 14.75 3.29
N ILE A 22 -6.15 13.49 2.88
CA ILE A 22 -5.04 12.56 2.65
C ILE A 22 -4.17 13.06 1.48
N GLY A 23 -4.78 13.56 0.40
CA GLY A 23 -4.06 14.12 -0.74
C GLY A 23 -3.14 15.29 -0.38
N ILE A 24 -3.62 16.23 0.45
CA ILE A 24 -2.82 17.36 0.94
C ILE A 24 -1.65 16.86 1.79
N MET A 25 -1.91 15.92 2.71
CA MET A 25 -0.86 15.33 3.54
C MET A 25 0.23 14.64 2.71
N VAL A 26 -0.17 13.83 1.72
CA VAL A 26 0.74 13.12 0.83
C VAL A 26 1.53 14.11 -0.06
N TYR A 27 0.91 15.20 -0.50
CA TYR A 27 1.59 16.24 -1.25
C TYR A 27 2.76 16.83 -0.45
N PHE A 28 2.53 17.26 0.79
CA PHE A 28 3.61 17.77 1.65
C PHE A 28 4.71 16.74 1.89
N LEU A 29 4.33 15.47 2.07
CA LEU A 29 5.27 14.37 2.28
C LEU A 29 6.16 14.16 1.05
N MET A 30 5.57 14.13 -0.15
CA MET A 30 6.31 13.95 -1.40
C MET A 30 7.21 15.15 -1.72
N THR A 31 6.77 16.38 -1.42
CA THR A 31 7.59 17.58 -1.61
C THR A 31 8.82 17.56 -0.70
N SER A 32 8.66 17.25 0.59
CA SER A 32 9.79 17.13 1.53
C SER A 32 10.76 16.03 1.11
N LEU A 33 10.22 14.90 0.62
CA LEU A 33 11.01 13.78 0.13
C LEU A 33 11.80 14.14 -1.14
N ALA A 34 11.20 14.93 -2.04
CA ALA A 34 11.84 15.41 -3.25
C ALA A 34 13.00 16.38 -2.95
N GLU A 35 12.86 17.25 -1.95
CA GLU A 35 13.94 18.13 -1.49
C GLU A 35 15.11 17.33 -0.91
N LEU A 36 14.83 16.29 -0.13
CA LEU A 36 15.84 15.38 0.43
C LEU A 36 16.55 14.57 -0.67
N ALA A 37 15.82 14.12 -1.69
CA ALA A 37 16.38 13.40 -2.84
C ALA A 37 17.24 14.31 -3.73
N ALA A 38 16.87 15.58 -3.90
CA ALA A 38 17.65 16.56 -4.64
C ALA A 38 18.95 16.95 -3.91
N TYR A 39 18.91 17.02 -2.57
CA TYR A 39 20.07 17.35 -1.74
C TYR A 39 21.09 16.20 -1.66
N MET A 40 20.64 14.95 -1.66
CA MET A 40 21.52 13.78 -1.60
C MET A 40 20.99 12.68 -2.52
N PRO A 41 21.44 12.59 -3.77
CA PRO A 41 20.98 11.57 -4.70
C PRO A 41 21.63 10.21 -4.37
N VAL A 42 21.14 9.56 -3.32
CA VAL A 42 21.48 8.17 -3.03
C VAL A 42 20.42 7.25 -3.62
N THR A 43 20.85 6.15 -4.24
CA THR A 43 20.02 5.03 -4.70
C THR A 43 19.38 4.23 -3.54
N GLY A 44 19.32 4.82 -2.34
CA GLY A 44 18.69 4.22 -1.16
C GLY A 44 17.17 4.43 -1.15
N SER A 45 16.44 3.44 -0.65
CA SER A 45 14.98 3.53 -0.43
C SER A 45 14.64 4.68 0.52
N PHE A 46 13.40 5.16 0.53
CA PHE A 46 12.92 6.22 1.43
C PHE A 46 13.25 5.96 2.93
N SER A 47 13.35 4.69 3.30
CA SER A 47 13.86 4.26 4.62
C SER A 47 15.31 4.73 4.88
N THR A 48 16.21 4.72 3.90
CA THR A 48 17.60 5.22 4.01
C THR A 48 17.66 6.72 4.33
N TYR A 49 16.78 7.52 3.73
CA TYR A 49 16.67 8.95 4.05
C TYR A 49 16.15 9.14 5.50
N ALA A 50 15.16 8.37 5.92
CA ALA A 50 14.64 8.43 7.29
C ALA A 50 15.66 7.97 8.35
N THR A 51 16.44 6.92 8.09
CA THR A 51 17.53 6.44 8.95
C THR A 51 18.61 7.51 9.16
N LYS A 52 18.89 8.31 8.12
CA LYS A 52 20.00 9.27 8.11
C LYS A 52 19.62 10.66 8.63
N PHE A 53 18.38 11.10 8.43
CA PHE A 53 17.92 12.45 8.80
C PHE A 53 17.07 12.50 10.07
N VAL A 54 16.45 11.40 10.50
CA VAL A 54 15.56 11.37 11.68
C VAL A 54 16.16 10.54 12.80
N ASP A 55 16.16 9.22 12.64
CA ASP A 55 16.74 8.29 13.61
C ASP A 55 16.91 6.90 12.98
N PRO A 56 18.01 6.16 13.27
CA PRO A 56 18.21 4.81 12.75
C PRO A 56 17.08 3.83 13.10
N SER A 57 16.45 3.96 14.27
CA SER A 57 15.34 3.10 14.69
C SER A 57 14.06 3.37 13.90
N LEU A 58 13.80 4.63 13.55
CA LEU A 58 12.65 5.04 12.76
C LEU A 58 12.78 4.57 11.29
N GLY A 59 13.99 4.63 10.74
CA GLY A 59 14.28 4.06 9.42
C GLY A 59 14.08 2.54 9.34
N PHE A 60 14.49 1.80 10.38
CA PHE A 60 14.22 0.36 10.49
C PHE A 60 12.71 0.07 10.59
N ALA A 61 11.98 0.80 11.43
CA ALA A 61 10.54 0.66 11.59
C ALA A 61 9.79 0.93 10.28
N LEU A 62 10.17 1.98 9.54
CA LEU A 62 9.58 2.28 8.22
C LEU A 62 9.87 1.20 7.19
N GLY A 63 11.09 0.65 7.16
CA GLY A 63 11.44 -0.45 6.28
C GLY A 63 10.59 -1.70 6.55
N TRP A 64 10.41 -2.04 7.82
CA TRP A 64 9.59 -3.19 8.23
C TRP A 64 8.10 -2.96 7.96
N ASN A 65 7.60 -1.74 8.19
CA ASN A 65 6.23 -1.37 7.88
C ASN A 65 5.93 -1.47 6.38
N TYR A 66 6.87 -1.00 5.54
CA TYR A 66 6.75 -1.08 4.09
C TYR A 66 6.74 -2.53 3.60
N TRP A 67 7.65 -3.36 4.11
CA TRP A 67 7.66 -4.80 3.79
C TRP A 67 6.35 -5.48 4.19
N TYR A 68 5.85 -5.20 5.40
CA TYR A 68 4.59 -5.76 5.89
C TYR A 68 3.39 -5.31 5.05
N ASN A 69 3.37 -4.05 4.61
CA ASN A 69 2.34 -3.52 3.72
C ASN A 69 2.30 -4.26 2.38
N TRP A 70 3.46 -4.53 1.78
CA TRP A 70 3.54 -5.33 0.55
C TRP A 70 3.14 -6.78 0.77
N ALA A 71 3.57 -7.41 1.87
CA ALA A 71 3.21 -8.79 2.20
C ALA A 71 1.69 -8.96 2.37
N ILE A 72 1.03 -8.02 3.05
CA ILE A 72 -0.44 -8.03 3.19
C ILE A 72 -1.11 -7.81 1.84
N THR A 73 -0.59 -6.89 1.01
CA THR A 73 -1.19 -6.58 -0.29
C THR A 73 -1.22 -7.82 -1.18
N ILE A 74 -0.11 -8.57 -1.26
CA ILE A 74 -0.04 -9.83 -2.01
C ILE A 74 -1.06 -10.85 -1.47
N ALA A 75 -1.16 -11.00 -0.15
CA ALA A 75 -2.14 -11.91 0.46
C ALA A 75 -3.59 -11.48 0.16
N ALA A 76 -3.87 -10.18 0.16
CA ALA A 76 -5.19 -9.63 -0.17
C ALA A 76 -5.54 -9.81 -1.65
N GLU A 77 -4.59 -9.60 -2.56
CA GLU A 77 -4.76 -9.86 -3.99
C GLU A 77 -5.04 -11.35 -4.25
N LEU A 78 -4.31 -12.25 -3.59
CA LEU A 78 -4.53 -13.69 -3.68
C LEU A 78 -5.94 -14.09 -3.20
N ALA A 79 -6.40 -13.51 -2.09
CA ALA A 79 -7.76 -13.71 -1.59
C ALA A 79 -8.81 -13.18 -2.57
N ALA A 80 -8.57 -12.02 -3.19
CA ALA A 80 -9.46 -11.47 -4.21
C ALA A 80 -9.54 -12.36 -5.46
N VAL A 81 -8.41 -12.87 -5.95
CA VAL A 81 -8.34 -13.79 -7.10
C VAL A 81 -9.12 -15.06 -6.82
N THR A 82 -8.91 -15.70 -5.65
CA THR A 82 -9.63 -16.93 -5.31
C THR A 82 -11.14 -16.72 -5.23
N LEU A 83 -11.60 -15.56 -4.75
CA LEU A 83 -13.01 -15.16 -4.74
C LEU A 83 -13.58 -15.01 -6.15
N ILE A 84 -12.85 -14.34 -7.05
CA ILE A 84 -13.26 -14.14 -8.44
C ILE A 84 -13.28 -15.48 -9.18
N MET A 85 -12.27 -16.33 -9.01
CA MET A 85 -12.20 -17.61 -9.70
C MET A 85 -13.25 -18.60 -9.21
N LYS A 86 -13.62 -18.58 -7.92
CA LYS A 86 -14.77 -19.34 -7.42
C LYS A 86 -16.11 -18.84 -7.96
N PHE A 87 -16.23 -17.56 -8.30
CA PHE A 87 -17.43 -17.03 -8.93
C PHE A 87 -17.64 -17.58 -10.35
N TRP A 88 -16.56 -17.78 -11.12
CA TRP A 88 -16.64 -18.29 -12.50
C TRP A 88 -16.49 -19.82 -12.63
N PHE A 89 -15.69 -20.46 -11.77
CA PHE A 89 -15.39 -21.90 -11.78
C PHE A 89 -15.54 -22.52 -10.39
N PRO A 90 -16.79 -22.80 -9.93
CA PRO A 90 -17.07 -23.22 -8.57
C PRO A 90 -16.44 -24.57 -8.17
N ASP A 91 -16.20 -25.47 -9.13
CA ASP A 91 -15.67 -26.83 -8.89
C ASP A 91 -14.13 -26.92 -8.87
N THR A 92 -13.41 -25.81 -9.11
CA THR A 92 -11.94 -25.83 -9.17
C THR A 92 -11.29 -25.55 -7.80
N PRO A 93 -10.27 -26.32 -7.37
CA PRO A 93 -9.57 -26.08 -6.11
C PRO A 93 -8.92 -24.69 -6.07
N SER A 94 -9.19 -23.91 -5.02
CA SER A 94 -8.62 -22.58 -4.82
C SER A 94 -7.09 -22.57 -4.76
N LEU A 95 -6.47 -23.72 -4.45
CA LEU A 95 -5.01 -23.89 -4.42
C LEU A 95 -4.35 -23.71 -5.80
N ILE A 96 -5.04 -24.08 -6.89
CA ILE A 96 -4.50 -23.99 -8.25
C ILE A 96 -4.39 -22.53 -8.66
N TRP A 97 -5.43 -21.74 -8.40
CA TRP A 97 -5.45 -20.30 -8.70
C TRP A 97 -4.51 -19.51 -7.80
N SER A 98 -4.42 -19.88 -6.52
CA SER A 98 -3.42 -19.28 -5.62
C SER A 98 -1.98 -19.59 -6.08
N GLY A 99 -1.68 -20.83 -6.46
CA GLY A 99 -0.35 -21.22 -6.92
C GLY A 99 0.04 -20.60 -8.25
N LEU A 100 -0.89 -20.42 -9.18
CA LEU A 100 -0.65 -19.78 -10.49
C LEU A 100 -0.42 -18.27 -10.39
N CYS A 101 -1.10 -17.57 -9.48
CA CYS A 101 -0.92 -16.13 -9.29
C CYS A 101 0.25 -15.76 -8.38
N LEU A 102 0.76 -16.71 -7.59
CA LEU A 102 1.99 -16.56 -6.80
C LEU A 102 3.27 -16.85 -7.60
N ALA A 103 3.16 -17.55 -8.73
CA ALA A 103 4.25 -17.87 -9.66
C ALA A 103 4.50 -16.74 -10.65
#